data_AF-A0A2K2VH44-F1
#
_entry.id   AF-A0A2K2VH44-F1
#
_cell.length_a   1.000
_cell.length_b   1.000
_cell.length_c   1.000
_cell.angle_alpha   90.00
_cell.angle_beta   90.00
_cell.angle_gamma   90.00
#
_symmetry.space_group_name_H-M   'P 1'
#
loop_
_entity.id
_entity.type
_entity.pdbx_description
1 polymer ?
#
loop_
_entity_poly.entity_id
_entity_poly.type
_entity_poly.pdbx_seq_one_letter_code
_entity_poly.pdbx_strand_id
1 'polypeptide(L)'
;MVSIRFEHDPDYGSIIVLRVDASARRALRLWLELVRRFPGRNIVIEWTGRNDVSEDELIDYLVEIALASGHRPIALPGFSSVEAVGEGRLDT
;
A
#
# COMPACT_ATOMS: atom_id res chain seq x y z
N MET A 1 -0.76 -13.06 -16.61
CA MET A 1 -2.22 -12.80 -16.78
C MET A 1 -2.63 -11.56 -15.98
N VAL A 2 -3.58 -10.77 -16.47
CA VAL A 2 -4.15 -9.61 -15.75
C VAL A 2 -5.67 -9.78 -15.69
N SER A 3 -6.27 -9.58 -14.51
CA SER A 3 -7.73 -9.52 -14.36
C SER A 3 -8.14 -8.28 -13.57
N ILE A 4 -9.29 -7.71 -13.91
CA ILE A 4 -9.83 -6.51 -13.27
C ILE A 4 -11.21 -6.87 -12.70
N ARG A 5 -11.45 -6.51 -11.43
CA ARG A 5 -12.75 -6.64 -10.77
C ARG A 5 -13.17 -5.29 -10.19
N PHE A 6 -14.47 -5.04 -10.22
CA PHE A 6 -15.08 -3.89 -9.56
C PHE A 6 -15.88 -4.42 -8.39
N GLU A 7 -15.52 -3.98 -7.19
CA GLU A 7 -16.11 -4.46 -5.94
C GLU A 7 -16.60 -3.26 -5.13
N HIS A 8 -17.51 -3.50 -4.19
CA HIS A 8 -17.96 -2.49 -3.25
C HIS A 8 -17.48 -2.88 -1.86
N ASP A 9 -16.64 -2.04 -1.28
CA ASP A 9 -16.17 -2.12 0.08
C ASP A 9 -17.02 -1.20 0.98
N PRO A 10 -17.48 -1.64 2.15
CA PRO A 10 -18.30 -0.82 3.04
C PRO A 10 -17.62 0.46 3.55
N ASP A 11 -16.30 0.43 3.70
CA ASP A 11 -15.50 1.53 4.28
C ASP A 11 -14.95 2.45 3.19
N TYR A 12 -14.55 1.88 2.05
CA TYR A 12 -13.92 2.61 0.94
C TYR A 12 -14.87 2.88 -0.24
N GLY A 13 -16.07 2.29 -0.27
CA GLY A 13 -17.00 2.41 -1.38
C GLY A 13 -16.58 1.59 -2.60
N SER A 14 -16.70 2.13 -3.81
CA SER A 14 -16.34 1.38 -5.02
C SER A 14 -14.82 1.23 -5.14
N ILE A 15 -14.33 0.00 -5.20
CA ILE A 15 -12.92 -0.35 -5.36
C ILE A 15 -12.67 -1.07 -6.69
N ILE A 16 -11.48 -0.86 -7.25
CA ILE A 16 -10.98 -1.53 -8.45
C ILE A 16 -9.87 -2.47 -8.02
N VAL A 17 -10.09 -3.78 -8.15
CA VAL A 17 -9.09 -4.79 -7.81
C VAL A 17 -8.41 -5.27 -9.09
N LEU A 18 -7.10 -5.03 -9.20
CA LEU A 18 -6.27 -5.51 -10.27
C LEU A 18 -5.46 -6.72 -9.78
N ARG A 19 -5.65 -7.88 -10.39
CA ARG A 19 -4.80 -9.04 -10.16
C ARG A 19 -3.77 -9.14 -11.29
N VAL A 20 -2.49 -9.15 -10.93
CA VAL A 20 -1.38 -9.18 -11.87
C VAL A 20 -0.44 -10.35 -11.61
N ASP A 21 -0.05 -11.03 -12.68
CA ASP A 21 1.01 -12.03 -12.66
C ASP A 21 2.39 -11.34 -12.74
N ALA A 22 2.78 -10.71 -11.63
CA ALA A 22 4.03 -9.98 -11.49
C ALA A 22 4.63 -10.21 -10.10
N SER A 23 5.92 -9.91 -9.95
CA SER A 23 6.53 -9.89 -8.61
C SER A 23 5.98 -8.74 -7.77
N ALA A 24 6.08 -8.85 -6.45
CA ALA A 24 5.62 -7.83 -5.50
C ALA A 24 6.17 -6.45 -5.85
N ARG A 25 7.47 -6.33 -6.13
CA ARG A 25 8.11 -5.06 -6.52
C ARG A 25 7.49 -4.43 -7.76
N ARG A 26 7.21 -5.24 -8.79
CA ARG A 26 6.56 -4.76 -10.01
C ARG A 26 5.11 -4.35 -9.77
N ALA A 27 4.39 -5.13 -8.97
CA ALA A 27 3.01 -4.87 -8.61
C ALA A 27 2.85 -3.57 -7.80
N LEU A 28 3.73 -3.33 -6.81
CA LEU A 28 3.72 -2.11 -6.00
C LEU A 28 4.05 -0.85 -6.80
N ARG A 29 5.02 -0.94 -7.73
CA ARG A 29 5.31 0.17 -8.66
C ARG A 29 4.13 0.49 -9.57
N LEU A 30 3.47 -0.54 -10.10
CA LEU A 30 2.26 -0.38 -10.90
C LEU A 30 1.15 0.27 -10.07
N TRP A 31 0.96 -0.17 -8.82
CA TRP A 31 -0.03 0.41 -7.92
C TRP A 31 0.22 1.92 -7.73
N LEU A 32 1.46 2.29 -7.41
CA LEU A 32 1.87 3.68 -7.23
C LEU A 32 1.63 4.53 -8.49
N GLU A 33 1.93 4.00 -9.66
CA GLU A 33 1.66 4.66 -10.94
C GLU A 33 0.15 4.88 -11.15
N LEU A 34 -0.66 3.86 -10.88
CA LEU A 34 -2.10 3.91 -11.06
C LEU A 34 -2.78 4.91 -10.13
N VAL A 35 -2.41 4.95 -8.85
CA VAL A 35 -3.01 5.92 -7.90
C VAL A 35 -2.64 7.36 -8.24
N ARG A 36 -1.43 7.59 -8.75
CA ARG A 36 -1.02 8.90 -9.29
C ARG A 36 -1.79 9.26 -10.56
N ARG A 37 -2.05 8.28 -11.43
CA ARG A 37 -2.76 8.48 -12.70
C ARG A 37 -4.27 8.69 -12.51
N PHE A 38 -4.85 8.08 -11.50
CA PHE A 38 -6.29 8.07 -11.23
C PHE A 38 -6.58 8.55 -9.80
N PRO A 39 -6.34 9.84 -9.49
CA PRO A 39 -6.56 10.36 -8.15
C PRO A 39 -8.03 10.22 -7.71
N GLY A 40 -8.25 9.89 -6.45
CA GLY A 40 -9.58 9.68 -5.87
C GLY A 40 -10.24 8.35 -6.22
N ARG A 41 -9.53 7.42 -6.87
CA ARG A 41 -9.99 6.06 -7.11
C ARG A 41 -9.36 5.10 -6.10
N ASN A 42 -10.18 4.25 -5.50
CA ASN A 42 -9.71 3.19 -4.62
C ASN A 42 -9.26 2.02 -5.47
N ILE A 43 -7.94 1.89 -5.64
CA ILE A 43 -7.31 0.85 -6.45
C ILE A 43 -6.58 -0.08 -5.49
N VAL A 44 -6.75 -1.38 -5.67
CA VAL A 44 -6.06 -2.44 -4.93
C VAL A 44 -5.35 -3.33 -5.95
N ILE A 45 -4.10 -3.69 -5.66
CA ILE A 45 -3.32 -4.60 -6.51
C ILE A 45 -3.08 -5.92 -5.76
N GLU A 46 -3.60 -7.00 -6.32
CA GLU A 46 -3.22 -8.38 -5.97
C GLU A 46 -2.11 -8.84 -6.92
N TRP A 47 -1.09 -9.51 -6.39
CA TRP A 47 -0.06 -10.13 -7.22
C TRP A 47 0.09 -11.62 -6.91
N THR A 48 0.46 -12.40 -7.92
CA THR A 48 0.66 -13.85 -7.80
C THR A 48 2.09 -14.31 -8.03
N GLY A 49 2.99 -13.39 -8.38
CA GLY A 49 4.41 -13.69 -8.55
C GLY A 49 5.17 -13.71 -7.23
N ARG A 50 6.50 -13.75 -7.32
CA ARG A 50 7.39 -13.82 -6.15
C ARG A 50 7.27 -12.57 -5.27
N ASN A 51 7.34 -12.77 -3.96
CA ASN A 51 7.52 -11.69 -2.98
C ASN A 51 9.01 -11.31 -2.91
N ASP A 52 9.40 -10.31 -3.71
CA ASP A 52 10.79 -9.85 -3.91
C ASP A 52 11.05 -8.45 -3.31
N VAL A 53 10.38 -8.16 -2.19
CA VAL A 53 10.52 -6.94 -1.38
C VAL A 53 10.72 -7.35 0.08
N SER A 54 11.57 -6.62 0.81
CA SER A 54 11.65 -6.74 2.26
C SER A 54 10.40 -6.14 2.92
N GLU A 55 10.25 -6.36 4.23
CA GLU A 55 9.19 -5.73 5.02
C GLU A 55 9.33 -4.20 5.02
N ASP A 56 10.54 -3.68 5.24
CA ASP A 56 10.81 -2.23 5.19
C ASP A 56 10.47 -1.63 3.81
N GLU A 57 10.89 -2.29 2.72
CA GLU A 57 10.56 -1.85 1.36
C GLU A 57 9.05 -1.85 1.12
N LEU A 58 8.34 -2.86 1.64
CA LEU A 58 6.88 -2.93 1.54
C LEU A 58 6.22 -1.77 2.28
N ILE A 59 6.66 -1.46 3.51
CA ILE A 59 6.16 -0.34 4.30
C ILE A 59 6.36 0.97 3.53
N ASP A 60 7.55 1.20 2.97
CA ASP A 60 7.87 2.41 2.20
C ASP A 60 6.92 2.55 0.99
N TYR A 61 6.73 1.48 0.21
CA TYR A 61 5.78 1.49 -0.91
C TYR A 61 4.36 1.80 -0.45
N LEU A 62 3.88 1.20 0.64
CA LEU A 62 2.52 1.41 1.14
C LEU A 62 2.31 2.86 1.63
N VAL A 63 3.30 3.45 2.29
CA VAL A 63 3.27 4.86 2.71
C VAL A 63 3.21 5.77 1.48
N GLU A 64 4.07 5.54 0.48
CA GLU A 64 4.05 6.30 -0.77
C GLU A 64 2.71 6.20 -1.50
N ILE A 65 2.13 5.00 -1.59
CA ILE A 65 0.84 4.74 -2.21
C ILE A 65 -0.28 5.45 -1.44
N ALA A 66 -0.30 5.38 -0.11
CA ALA A 66 -1.31 6.04 0.72
C ALA A 66 -1.29 7.56 0.49
N LEU A 67 -0.10 8.17 0.59
CA LEU A 67 0.11 9.59 0.35
C LEU A 67 -0.34 10.00 -1.06
N ALA A 68 0.02 9.22 -2.09
CA ALA A 68 -0.37 9.48 -3.48
C ALA A 68 -1.88 9.29 -3.71
N SER A 69 -2.53 8.41 -2.96
CA SER A 69 -3.97 8.14 -3.03
C SER A 69 -4.81 9.19 -2.29
N GLY A 70 -4.18 10.20 -1.69
CA GLY A 70 -4.87 11.22 -0.88
C GLY A 70 -5.30 10.72 0.51
N HIS A 71 -4.96 9.47 0.86
CA HIS A 71 -5.17 8.92 2.18
C HIS A 71 -3.97 9.32 3.03
N ARG A 72 -4.14 10.31 3.92
CA ARG A 72 -3.07 10.57 4.89
C ARG A 72 -3.03 9.39 5.87
N PRO A 73 -1.85 8.81 6.16
CA PRO A 73 -1.71 7.95 7.32
C PRO A 73 -2.22 8.73 8.53
N ILE A 74 -3.31 8.27 9.12
CA ILE A 74 -3.81 8.85 10.36
C ILE A 74 -2.89 8.27 11.42
N ALA A 75 -1.93 9.07 11.89
CA ALA A 75 -1.33 8.80 13.18
C ALA A 75 -2.48 8.83 14.19
N LEU A 76 -2.78 7.69 14.81
CA LEU A 76 -3.75 7.64 15.91
C LEU A 76 -3.34 8.72 16.94
N PRO A 77 -4.29 9.45 17.54
CA PRO A 77 -3.96 10.40 18.59
C PRO A 77 -3.12 9.70 19.68
N GLY A 78 -1.90 10.19 19.92
CA GLY A 78 -0.93 9.57 20.85
C GLY A 78 0.09 8.63 20.23
N PHE A 79 0.06 8.35 18.92
CA PHE A 79 1.10 7.60 18.25
C PHE A 79 2.31 8.50 17.94
N SER A 80 3.38 8.32 18.71
CA SER A 80 4.69 8.90 18.44
C SER A 80 5.59 7.85 17.80
N SER A 81 5.90 8.02 16.51
CA SER A 81 6.88 7.16 15.82
C SER A 81 8.28 7.26 16.43
N VAL A 82 8.60 8.36 17.14
CA VAL A 82 9.85 8.51 17.90
C VAL A 82 9.86 7.62 19.14
N GLU A 83 8.74 7.49 19.85
CA GLU A 83 8.65 6.60 21.02
C GLU A 83 8.64 5.12 20.61
N ALA A 84 7.92 4.78 19.54
CA ALA A 84 7.85 3.41 19.02
C ALA A 84 9.21 2.88 18.53
N VAL A 85 10.08 3.75 17.98
CA VAL A 85 11.45 3.37 17.57
C VAL A 85 12.43 3.42 18.76
N GLY A 86 12.15 4.26 19.77
CA GLY A 86 12.94 4.37 21.00
C GLY A 86 12.91 3.10 21.86
N GLU A 87 11.77 2.41 21.93
CA GLU A 87 11.64 1.15 22.68
C GLU A 87 12.40 -0.03 22.05
N GLY A 88 12.79 0.05 20.77
CA GLY A 88 13.65 -0.94 20.12
C GLY A 88 15.16 -0.80 20.43
N ARG A 89 15.56 0.21 21.22
CA ARG A 89 16.97 0.49 21.57
C ARG A 89 17.27 0.33 23.07
N LEU A 90 16.49 -0.48 23.78
CA LEU A 90 16.83 -0.92 25.13
C LEU A 90 16.82 -2.45 25.12
N ASP A 91 17.94 -3.04 24.68
CA ASP A 91 18.51 -4.31 25.14
C ASP A 91 19.65 -4.73 24.19
N THR A 92 20.81 -4.09 24.35
CA THR A 92 22.13 -4.67 24.06
C THR A 92 23.14 -4.09 25.03
#